data_AF-A0A941PQ19-F1
#
_entry.id   AF-A0A941PQ19-F1
#
_cell.length_a   1.000
_cell.length_b   1.000
_cell.length_c   1.000
_cell.angle_alpha   90.00
_cell.angle_beta   90.00
_cell.angle_gamma   90.00
#
_symmetry.space_group_name_H-M   'P 1'
#
loop_
_entity.id
_entity.type
_entity.pdbx_description
1 polymer ?
#
loop_
_entity_poly.entity_id
_entity_poly.type
_entity_poly.pdbx_seq_one_letter_code
_entity_poly.pdbx_strand_id
1 'polypeptide(L)' 'MTRQIVLDTETTGLSAEGGDRIIEIGCVELIGRKLTGNNLHTYLNPE' A
#
# COMPACT_ATOMS: atom_id res chain seq x y z
N MET A 1 4.63 13.07 18.48
CA MET A 1 3.41 12.51 17.85
C MET A 1 3.82 11.31 17.02
N THR A 2 3.10 10.20 17.09
CA THR A 2 3.42 8.97 16.35
C THR A 2 2.97 9.10 14.89
N ARG A 3 3.83 8.71 13.95
CA ARG A 3 3.50 8.60 12.52
C ARG A 3 2.73 7.30 12.28
N GLN A 4 1.64 7.36 11.52
CA GLN A 4 0.85 6.18 11.13
C GLN A 4 0.79 6.11 9.62
N ILE A 5 0.93 4.91 9.05
CA ILE A 5 0.74 4.65 7.63
C ILE A 5 -0.49 3.77 7.49
N VAL A 6 -1.46 4.23 6.70
CA VAL A 6 -2.54 3.35 6.21
C VAL A 6 -2.07 2.80 4.89
N LEU A 7 -2.00 1.47 4.80
CA LEU A 7 -1.50 0.73 3.64
C LEU A 7 -2.65 -0.07 3.06
N ASP A 8 -2.75 -0.05 1.74
CA ASP A 8 -3.57 -0.96 0.97
C ASP A 8 -2.75 -1.49 -0.22
N THR A 9 -3.09 -2.69 -0.69
CA THR A 9 -2.39 -3.33 -1.80
C THR A 9 -3.38 -4.02 -2.72
N GLU A 10 -3.21 -3.83 -4.02
CA GLU A 10 -3.93 -4.60 -5.03
C GLU A 10 -3.04 -5.72 -5.56
N THR A 11 -3.65 -6.86 -5.84
CA THR A 11 -2.95 -8.09 -6.21
C THR A 11 -3.56 -8.72 -7.47
N THR A 12 -2.81 -9.59 -8.13
CA THR A 12 -3.33 -10.41 -9.26
C THR A 12 -4.45 -11.37 -8.84
N GLY A 13 -4.56 -11.66 -7.54
CA GLY A 13 -5.51 -12.58 -6.93
C GLY A 13 -5.30 -12.67 -5.42
N LEU A 14 -6.04 -13.55 -4.74
CA LEU A 14 -6.11 -13.58 -3.27
C LEU A 14 -5.20 -14.61 -2.59
N SER A 15 -4.42 -15.40 -3.35
CA SER A 15 -3.60 -16.50 -2.81
C SER A 15 -2.11 -16.31 -3.11
N ALA A 16 -1.37 -15.79 -2.13
CA ALA A 16 0.07 -15.65 -2.23
C ALA A 16 0.79 -17.01 -2.43
N GLU A 17 0.32 -18.05 -1.73
CA GLU A 17 0.83 -19.42 -1.90
C GLU A 17 0.50 -19.98 -3.29
N GLY A 18 -0.60 -19.53 -3.90
CA GLY A 18 -1.02 -19.86 -5.27
C GLY A 18 -0.24 -19.13 -6.36
N GLY A 19 0.69 -18.25 -5.99
CA GLY A 19 1.53 -17.52 -6.94
C GLY A 19 1.07 -16.09 -7.23
N ASP A 20 -0.01 -15.61 -6.61
CA ASP A 20 -0.45 -14.22 -6.78
C ASP A 20 0.62 -13.22 -6.31
N ARG A 21 0.65 -12.05 -6.95
CA ARG A 21 1.63 -10.98 -6.71
C ARG A 21 0.93 -9.65 -6.48
N ILE A 22 1.57 -8.77 -5.72
CA ILE A 22 1.17 -7.37 -5.59
C ILE A 22 1.45 -6.66 -6.91
N ILE A 23 0.48 -5.88 -7.38
CA ILE A 23 0.60 -5.06 -8.59
C ILE A 23 0.51 -3.56 -8.29
N GLU A 24 0.03 -3.19 -7.11
CA GLU A 24 -0.10 -1.81 -6.67
C GLU A 24 0.10 -1.68 -5.16
N ILE A 25 0.77 -0.62 -4.74
CA ILE A 25 0.91 -0.23 -3.33
C ILE A 25 0.39 1.20 -3.17
N GLY A 26 -0.59 1.37 -2.27
CA GLY A 26 -1.12 2.66 -1.85
C GLY A 26 -0.84 2.90 -0.37
N CYS A 27 -0.16 4.01 -0.04
CA CYS A 27 0.07 4.44 1.33
C CYS A 27 -0.38 5.89 1.54
N VAL A 28 -1.09 6.15 2.63
CA VAL A 28 -1.34 7.51 3.13
C VAL A 28 -0.75 7.69 4.52
N GLU A 29 -0.02 8.79 4.71
CA GLU A 29 0.59 9.13 6.00
C GLU A 29 -0.37 9.98 6.85
N LEU A 30 -0.44 9.63 8.14
CA LEU A 30 -1.16 10.36 9.18
C LEU A 30 -0.21 10.78 10.31
N ILE A 31 -0.33 12.03 10.75
CA ILE A 31 0.26 12.52 12.01
C ILE A 31 -0.85 13.17 12.82
N GLY A 32 -1.05 12.70 14.06
CA GLY A 32 -2.12 13.23 14.92
C GLY A 32 -3.51 13.08 14.30
N ARG A 33 -3.78 11.95 13.62
CA ARG A 33 -5.05 11.63 12.92
C ARG A 33 -5.41 12.58 11.77
N LYS A 34 -4.45 13.33 11.24
CA LYS A 34 -4.63 14.18 10.06
C LYS A 34 -3.74 13.69 8.92
N LEU A 35 -4.27 13.72 7.70
CA LEU A 35 -3.52 13.43 6.48
C LEU A 35 -2.39 14.45 6.33
N THR A 36 -1.18 13.97 6.07
CA THR A 36 -0.02 14.84 5.81
C THR A 36 0.12 15.17 4.32
N GLY A 37 -0.50 14.38 3.45
CA GLY A 37 -0.34 14.48 1.99
C GLY A 37 0.93 13.82 1.46
N ASN A 38 1.81 13.33 2.35
CA ASN A 38 2.98 12.53 1.98
C ASN A 38 2.53 11.09 1.69
N ASN A 39 2.04 10.89 0.47
CA ASN A 39 1.52 9.61 0.02
C ASN A 39 2.58 8.87 -0.80
N LEU A 40 2.54 7.54 -0.75
CA LEU A 40 3.26 6.70 -1.70
C LEU A 40 2.23 5.98 -2.56
N HIS A 41 2.41 6.04 -3.88
CA HIS A 41 1.58 5.31 -4.82
C HIS A 41 2.46 4.79 -5.94
N THR A 42 2.51 3.48 -6.11
CA THR A 42 3.34 2.85 -7.15
C THR A 42 2.69 1.58 -7.69
N TYR A 43 2.90 1.34 -8.98
CA TYR A 43 2.62 0.07 -9.63
C TYR A 43 3.87 -0.81 -9.65
N LEU A 44 3.67 -2.13 -9.68
CA LEU A 44 4.73 -3.13 -9.74
C LEU A 44 4.48 -4.06 -10.94
N ASN A 45 5.56 -4.47 -11.61
CA ASN A 45 5.48 -5.55 -12.59
C ASN A 45 5.38 -6.90 -11.84
N PRO A 46 4.37 -7.73 -12.10
CA PRO A 46 4.28 -9.05 -11.47
C PRO A 46 5.24 -10.10 -12.07
N GLU A 47 5.97 -9.76 -13.16
CA GLU A 47 6.96 -10.61 -13.85
C GLU A 47 8.42 -10.23 -13.55
#